data_AF-H9GNP2-F1
#
_entry.id   AF-H9GNP2-F1
#
_cell.length_a   1.000
_cell.length_b   1.000
_cell.length_c   1.000
_cell.angle_alpha   90.00
_cell.angle_beta   90.00
_cell.angle_gamma   90.00
#
_symmetry.space_group_name_H-M   'P 1'
#
loop_
_entity.id
_entity.type
_entity.pdbx_description
1 polymer ?
#
loop_
_entity_poly.entity_id
_entity_poly.type
_entity_poly.pdbx_seq_one_letter_code
_entity_poly.pdbx_strand_id
1 'polypeptide(L)'
;MMESYISVLTKGICQNEENGSFLSKDFDVRKAYLAGSIKDIISQFGMETVILYTAVMLKKRIVVYHPRIEAVQEFTRTLPALVWHRQDWSVLHSYVHLNDDELEALKMCPGFIAGFIDSEVINRRDLYDVYVNLAESEITIPQQAKEAMTMGKLHKEIGQLIVQSAEDPDKPNGQVVKDISLKTKEILTNLASFTEVLHDGEKPSLNFEALKQKRFPPATENFLYHLAAAEQMLKI
;
A
#
# COMPACT_ATOMS: atom_id res chain seq x y z
N MET A 1 -25.95 -8.02 -1.11
CA MET A 1 -25.02 -6.87 -0.89
C MET A 1 -25.76 -5.55 -0.69
N MET A 2 -26.67 -5.16 -1.60
CA MET A 2 -27.43 -3.90 -1.49
C MET A 2 -28.34 -3.82 -0.26
N GLU A 3 -29.00 -4.93 0.09
CA GLU A 3 -29.87 -4.98 1.27
C GLU A 3 -29.10 -4.80 2.59
N SER A 4 -27.96 -5.48 2.72
CA SER A 4 -27.03 -5.31 3.85
C SER A 4 -26.57 -3.87 3.98
N TYR A 5 -26.19 -3.23 2.86
CA TYR A 5 -25.81 -1.82 2.82
C TYR A 5 -26.95 -0.90 3.29
N ILE A 6 -28.16 -1.07 2.75
CA ILE A 6 -29.33 -0.29 3.14
C ILE A 6 -29.66 -0.50 4.62
N SER A 7 -29.51 -1.71 5.15
CA SER A 7 -29.74 -1.99 6.57
C SER A 7 -28.75 -1.26 7.48
N VAL A 8 -27.45 -1.24 7.13
CA VAL A 8 -26.48 -0.42 7.89
C VAL A 8 -26.84 1.06 7.80
N LEU A 9 -27.21 1.55 6.62
CA LEU A 9 -27.51 2.97 6.40
C LEU A 9 -28.78 3.42 7.16
N THR A 10 -29.83 2.61 7.15
CA THR A 10 -31.15 2.97 7.69
C THR A 10 -31.32 2.58 9.16
N LYS A 11 -30.71 1.46 9.59
CA LYS A 11 -30.90 0.89 10.93
C LYS A 11 -29.61 0.87 11.75
N GLY A 12 -28.45 1.21 11.16
CA GLY A 12 -27.15 1.14 11.83
C GLY A 12 -26.67 -0.29 12.10
N ILE A 13 -27.33 -1.30 11.53
CA ILE A 13 -27.04 -2.72 11.78
C ILE A 13 -27.15 -3.55 10.49
N CYS A 14 -26.26 -4.51 10.31
CA CYS A 14 -26.40 -5.57 9.34
C CYS A 14 -26.31 -6.91 10.07
N GLN A 15 -27.31 -7.76 9.93
CA GLN A 15 -27.31 -9.11 10.49
C GLN A 15 -27.34 -10.11 9.34
N ASN A 16 -26.43 -11.08 9.38
CA ASN A 16 -26.45 -12.23 8.51
C ASN A 16 -26.21 -13.49 9.35
N GLU A 17 -26.94 -14.57 9.08
CA GLU A 17 -26.84 -15.82 9.86
C GLU A 17 -25.44 -16.45 9.75
N GLU A 18 -24.77 -16.28 8.61
CA GLU A 18 -23.41 -16.79 8.36
C GLU A 18 -22.31 -15.86 8.87
N ASN A 19 -22.49 -14.54 8.76
CA ASN A 19 -21.43 -13.54 9.00
C ASN A 19 -21.60 -12.75 10.31
N GLY A 20 -22.61 -13.07 11.12
CA GLY A 20 -22.92 -12.41 12.38
C GLY A 20 -23.57 -11.03 12.23
N SER A 21 -23.53 -10.24 13.31
CA SER A 21 -24.10 -8.90 13.36
C SER A 21 -23.03 -7.81 13.35
N PHE A 22 -23.12 -6.88 12.40
CA PHE A 22 -22.34 -5.64 12.36
C PHE A 22 -23.18 -4.47 12.87
N LEU A 23 -22.62 -3.68 13.80
CA LEU A 23 -23.22 -2.47 14.36
C LEU A 23 -22.34 -1.27 14.00
N SER A 24 -22.91 -0.27 13.34
CA SER A 24 -22.17 0.92 12.87
C SER A 24 -21.51 1.69 14.03
N LYS A 25 -22.17 1.75 15.20
CA LYS A 25 -21.64 2.38 16.42
C LYS A 25 -20.37 1.73 16.97
N ASP A 26 -20.14 0.46 16.65
CA ASP A 26 -18.99 -0.31 17.12
C ASP A 26 -17.84 -0.30 16.11
N PHE A 27 -18.05 0.30 14.93
CA PHE A 27 -17.04 0.47 13.90
C PHE A 27 -16.00 1.50 14.34
N ASP A 28 -14.74 1.07 14.36
CA ASP A 28 -13.59 1.93 14.60
C ASP A 28 -12.62 1.79 13.43
N VAL A 29 -12.33 2.91 12.78
CA VAL A 29 -11.45 2.97 11.59
C VAL A 29 -10.04 2.46 11.91
N ARG A 30 -9.50 2.74 13.09
CA ARG A 30 -8.17 2.27 13.49
C ARG A 30 -8.17 0.76 13.74
N LYS A 31 -9.19 0.23 14.43
CA LYS A 31 -9.36 -1.22 14.58
C LYS A 31 -9.53 -1.91 13.23
N ALA A 32 -10.23 -1.26 12.29
CA ALA A 32 -10.41 -1.77 10.94
C ALA A 32 -9.08 -1.92 10.18
N TYR A 33 -8.15 -0.95 10.30
CA TYR A 33 -6.81 -1.05 9.71
C TYR A 33 -5.91 -2.10 10.38
N LEU A 34 -6.12 -2.36 11.67
CA LEU A 34 -5.34 -3.33 12.44
C LEU A 34 -5.96 -4.74 12.47
N ALA A 35 -7.07 -4.95 11.76
CA ALA A 35 -7.79 -6.22 11.76
C ALA A 35 -7.02 -7.33 11.04
N GLY A 36 -6.19 -6.97 10.05
CA GLY A 36 -5.32 -7.91 9.34
C GLY A 36 -3.98 -8.12 10.03
N SER A 37 -3.36 -9.28 9.82
CA SER A 37 -2.05 -9.59 10.39
C SER A 37 -0.92 -9.14 9.48
N ILE A 38 -0.31 -7.99 9.78
CA ILE A 38 0.87 -7.53 9.04
C ILE A 38 2.06 -8.49 9.24
N LYS A 39 2.14 -9.15 10.40
CA LYS A 39 3.17 -10.17 10.69
C LYS A 39 3.05 -11.36 9.75
N ASP A 40 1.84 -11.75 9.33
CA ASP A 40 1.65 -12.89 8.42
C ASP A 40 2.18 -12.55 7.03
N ILE A 41 1.94 -11.32 6.54
CA ILE A 41 2.53 -10.82 5.29
C ILE A 41 4.06 -10.81 5.37
N ILE A 42 4.61 -10.32 6.49
CA ILE A 42 6.07 -10.25 6.67
C ILE A 42 6.69 -11.64 6.79
N SER A 43 6.00 -12.58 7.46
CA SER A 43 6.42 -13.97 7.55
C SER A 43 6.43 -14.65 6.18
N GLN A 44 5.41 -14.38 5.35
CA GLN A 44 5.27 -14.98 4.02
C GLN A 44 6.32 -14.48 3.03
N PHE A 45 6.59 -13.17 2.98
CA PHE A 45 7.46 -12.55 1.97
C PHE A 45 8.85 -12.17 2.50
N GLY A 46 9.08 -12.19 3.81
CA GLY A 46 10.35 -11.85 4.44
C GLY A 46 10.90 -10.50 3.99
N MET A 47 12.12 -10.50 3.47
CA MET A 47 12.76 -9.28 2.96
C MET A 47 12.02 -8.67 1.76
N GLU A 48 11.28 -9.46 0.98
CA GLU A 48 10.52 -8.98 -0.18
C GLU A 48 9.30 -8.15 0.22
N THR A 49 8.87 -8.16 1.49
CA THR A 49 7.84 -7.23 1.98
C THR A 49 8.24 -5.76 1.76
N VAL A 50 9.54 -5.46 1.66
CA VAL A 50 10.01 -4.11 1.29
C VAL A 50 9.49 -3.68 -0.09
N ILE A 51 9.31 -4.62 -1.02
CA ILE A 51 8.77 -4.33 -2.35
C ILE A 51 7.32 -3.86 -2.22
N LEU A 52 6.52 -4.54 -1.40
CA LEU A 52 5.14 -4.14 -1.11
C LEU A 52 5.09 -2.78 -0.41
N TYR A 53 5.94 -2.57 0.60
CA TYR A 53 6.08 -1.29 1.29
C TYR A 53 6.39 -0.16 0.29
N THR A 54 7.39 -0.35 -0.57
CA THR A 54 7.76 0.64 -1.58
C THR A 54 6.64 0.87 -2.58
N ALA A 55 5.97 -0.18 -3.06
CA ALA A 55 4.87 -0.06 -4.01
C ALA A 55 3.73 0.79 -3.44
N VAL A 56 3.34 0.52 -2.19
CA VAL A 56 2.28 1.29 -1.51
C VAL A 56 2.77 2.72 -1.24
N MET A 57 4.00 2.92 -0.78
CA MET A 57 4.62 4.26 -0.59
C MET A 57 4.66 5.07 -1.90
N LEU A 58 4.89 4.45 -3.04
CA LEU A 58 4.94 5.13 -4.33
C LEU A 58 3.58 5.20 -5.06
N LYS A 59 2.49 4.82 -4.38
CA LYS A 59 1.13 4.76 -4.96
C LYS A 59 1.10 3.96 -6.27
N LYS A 60 1.81 2.84 -6.32
CA LYS A 60 1.83 1.94 -7.47
C LYS A 60 0.54 1.14 -7.57
N ARG A 61 0.27 0.63 -8.76
CA ARG A 61 -0.86 -0.27 -9.04
C ARG A 61 -0.45 -1.69 -8.66
N ILE A 62 -1.00 -2.20 -7.57
CA ILE A 62 -0.71 -3.52 -7.01
C ILE A 62 -1.87 -4.44 -7.33
N VAL A 63 -1.59 -5.54 -8.02
CA VAL A 63 -2.54 -6.62 -8.27
C VAL A 63 -2.16 -7.82 -7.42
N VAL A 64 -3.13 -8.38 -6.72
CA VAL A 64 -2.98 -9.57 -5.88
C VAL A 64 -3.85 -10.67 -6.43
N TYR A 65 -3.26 -11.83 -6.71
CA TYR A 65 -3.97 -13.02 -7.16
C TYR A 65 -3.94 -14.12 -6.08
N HIS A 66 -5.09 -14.75 -5.84
CA HIS A 66 -5.20 -16.01 -5.12
C HIS A 66 -6.52 -16.72 -5.49
N PRO A 67 -6.57 -18.06 -5.64
CA PRO A 67 -7.79 -18.77 -6.02
C PRO A 67 -8.92 -18.70 -4.97
N ARG A 68 -8.58 -18.40 -3.71
CA ARG A 68 -9.55 -18.21 -2.61
C ARG A 68 -9.79 -16.73 -2.33
N ILE A 69 -11.04 -16.29 -2.44
CA ILE A 69 -11.47 -14.90 -2.25
C ILE A 69 -11.16 -14.37 -0.83
N GLU A 70 -11.27 -15.21 0.20
CA GLU A 70 -11.03 -14.79 1.58
C GLU A 70 -9.57 -14.37 1.79
N ALA A 71 -8.64 -15.15 1.22
CA ALA A 71 -7.21 -14.85 1.29
C ALA A 71 -6.85 -13.57 0.54
N VAL A 72 -7.47 -13.33 -0.64
CA VAL A 72 -7.31 -12.07 -1.37
C VAL A 72 -7.78 -10.89 -0.53
N GLN A 73 -9.00 -10.98 0.02
CA GLN A 73 -9.60 -9.87 0.77
C GLN A 73 -8.84 -9.56 2.06
N GLU A 74 -8.40 -10.58 2.80
CA GLU A 74 -7.59 -10.43 4.01
C GLU A 74 -6.23 -9.80 3.70
N PHE A 75 -5.53 -10.30 2.68
CA PHE A 75 -4.21 -9.81 2.30
C PHE A 75 -4.27 -8.34 1.82
N THR A 76 -5.13 -8.05 0.85
CA THR A 76 -5.29 -6.71 0.27
C THR A 76 -5.64 -5.66 1.33
N ARG A 77 -6.52 -6.00 2.29
CA ARG A 77 -6.94 -5.13 3.39
C ARG A 77 -5.81 -4.79 4.37
N THR A 78 -4.79 -5.64 4.46
CA THR A 78 -3.67 -5.47 5.39
C THR A 78 -2.58 -4.54 4.82
N LEU A 79 -2.41 -4.50 3.49
CA LEU A 79 -1.37 -3.69 2.82
C LEU A 79 -1.39 -2.19 3.15
N PRO A 80 -2.54 -1.50 3.27
CA PRO A 80 -2.58 -0.10 3.70
C PRO A 80 -1.92 0.17 5.06
N ALA A 81 -1.81 -0.83 5.94
CA ALA A 81 -1.13 -0.68 7.24
C ALA A 81 0.38 -0.41 7.08
N LEU A 82 1.00 -0.78 5.96
CA LEU A 82 2.40 -0.46 5.63
C LEU A 82 2.63 1.06 5.49
N VAL A 83 1.58 1.83 5.19
CA VAL A 83 1.62 3.30 5.03
C VAL A 83 0.62 3.98 5.95
N TRP A 84 0.63 3.61 7.22
CA TRP A 84 -0.34 4.07 8.22
C TRP A 84 -0.61 5.58 8.23
N HIS A 85 0.37 6.42 7.88
CA HIS A 85 0.20 7.87 7.84
C HIS A 85 -0.88 8.37 6.86
N ARG A 86 -1.25 7.57 5.85
CA ARG A 86 -2.28 7.95 4.87
C ARG A 86 -3.70 7.62 5.31
N GLN A 87 -3.88 6.46 5.97
CA GLN A 87 -5.19 5.92 6.35
C GLN A 87 -6.25 6.07 5.24
N ASP A 88 -5.86 5.80 4.00
CA ASP A 88 -6.70 5.93 2.82
C ASP A 88 -7.27 4.58 2.36
N TRP A 89 -8.57 4.38 2.53
CA TRP A 89 -9.27 3.18 2.06
C TRP A 89 -9.65 3.25 0.58
N SER A 90 -9.58 4.42 -0.05
CA SER A 90 -10.03 4.60 -1.44
C SER A 90 -9.16 3.87 -2.46
N VAL A 91 -7.93 3.50 -2.08
CA VAL A 91 -7.02 2.72 -2.91
C VAL A 91 -7.36 1.23 -2.93
N LEU A 92 -8.28 0.75 -2.08
CA LEU A 92 -8.53 -0.67 -1.89
C LEU A 92 -9.70 -1.17 -2.75
N HIS A 93 -9.42 -2.14 -3.61
CA HIS A 93 -10.38 -2.87 -4.42
C HIS A 93 -10.25 -4.36 -4.13
N SER A 94 -10.72 -4.79 -2.96
CA SER A 94 -10.42 -6.11 -2.37
C SER A 94 -10.82 -7.32 -3.22
N TYR A 95 -11.74 -7.14 -4.17
CA TYR A 95 -12.16 -8.17 -5.11
C TYR A 95 -12.68 -7.52 -6.40
N VAL A 96 -12.04 -7.87 -7.52
CA VAL A 96 -12.29 -7.34 -8.85
C VAL A 96 -12.36 -8.49 -9.86
N HIS A 97 -13.26 -8.39 -10.82
CA HIS A 97 -13.40 -9.31 -11.94
C HIS A 97 -12.66 -8.80 -13.17
N LEU A 98 -12.30 -9.72 -14.08
CA LEU A 98 -11.74 -9.37 -15.39
C LEU A 98 -12.82 -8.97 -16.41
N ASN A 99 -13.69 -8.04 -16.03
CA ASN A 99 -14.65 -7.43 -16.94
C ASN A 99 -14.25 -5.97 -17.27
N ASP A 100 -14.64 -5.49 -18.46
CA ASP A 100 -14.13 -4.22 -18.96
C ASP A 100 -14.51 -3.02 -18.08
N ASP A 101 -15.73 -2.99 -17.54
CA ASP A 101 -16.21 -1.88 -16.71
C ASP A 101 -15.37 -1.70 -15.44
N GLU A 102 -15.10 -2.79 -14.71
CA GLU A 102 -14.27 -2.76 -13.51
C GLU A 102 -12.81 -2.42 -13.81
N LEU A 103 -12.29 -2.93 -14.94
CA LEU A 103 -10.91 -2.67 -15.35
C LEU A 103 -10.70 -1.23 -15.81
N GLU A 104 -11.65 -0.63 -16.52
CA GLU A 104 -11.59 0.79 -16.88
C GLU A 104 -11.69 1.67 -15.64
N ALA A 105 -12.54 1.34 -14.67
CA ALA A 105 -12.60 2.05 -13.40
C ALA A 105 -11.24 1.99 -12.64
N LEU A 106 -10.58 0.83 -12.60
CA LEU A 106 -9.25 0.70 -11.99
C LEU A 106 -8.19 1.54 -12.71
N LYS A 107 -8.21 1.60 -14.05
CA LYS A 107 -7.25 2.39 -14.83
C LYS A 107 -7.36 3.90 -14.57
N MET A 108 -8.53 4.37 -14.14
CA MET A 108 -8.73 5.78 -13.77
C MET A 108 -8.11 6.12 -12.40
N CYS A 109 -7.79 5.12 -11.58
CA CYS A 109 -7.13 5.32 -10.30
C CYS A 109 -5.62 5.55 -10.51
N PRO A 110 -5.02 6.60 -9.92
CA PRO A 110 -3.58 6.86 -10.06
C PRO A 110 -2.71 5.78 -9.40
N GLY A 111 -3.27 5.05 -8.44
CA GLY A 111 -2.66 3.93 -7.72
C GLY A 111 -3.74 3.17 -6.96
N PHE A 112 -3.58 1.85 -6.83
CA PHE A 112 -4.57 0.98 -6.20
C PHE A 112 -3.96 -0.33 -5.68
N ILE A 113 -4.70 -1.02 -4.83
CA ILE A 113 -4.50 -2.41 -4.41
C ILE A 113 -5.75 -3.18 -4.83
N ALA A 114 -5.63 -4.04 -5.83
CA ALA A 114 -6.75 -4.77 -6.41
C ALA A 114 -6.55 -6.29 -6.28
N GLY A 115 -7.59 -6.97 -5.81
CA GLY A 115 -7.60 -8.42 -5.60
C GLY A 115 -8.34 -9.17 -6.69
N PHE A 116 -7.79 -10.29 -7.17
CA PHE A 116 -8.35 -11.12 -8.23
C PHE A 116 -8.30 -12.60 -7.85
N ILE A 117 -9.32 -13.35 -8.27
CA ILE A 117 -9.34 -14.82 -8.17
C ILE A 117 -9.08 -15.51 -9.51
N ASP A 118 -9.11 -14.75 -10.61
CA ASP A 118 -8.82 -15.23 -11.95
C ASP A 118 -7.32 -15.09 -12.23
N SER A 119 -6.67 -16.21 -12.55
CA SER A 119 -5.22 -16.27 -12.81
C SER A 119 -4.82 -15.51 -14.07
N GLU A 120 -5.75 -15.28 -15.01
CA GLU A 120 -5.48 -14.58 -16.26
C GLU A 120 -5.09 -13.12 -16.05
N VAL A 121 -5.30 -12.56 -14.86
CA VAL A 121 -4.85 -11.19 -14.53
C VAL A 121 -3.33 -11.04 -14.70
N ILE A 122 -2.54 -12.10 -14.55
CA ILE A 122 -1.09 -12.06 -14.77
C ILE A 122 -0.73 -11.61 -16.20
N ASN A 123 -1.58 -11.94 -17.18
CA ASN A 123 -1.37 -11.60 -18.58
C ASN A 123 -1.68 -10.12 -18.88
N ARG A 124 -2.34 -9.41 -17.96
CA ARG A 124 -2.74 -8.00 -18.08
C ARG A 124 -1.71 -7.05 -17.49
N ARG A 125 -0.48 -7.11 -18.00
CA ARG A 125 0.64 -6.27 -17.53
C ARG A 125 0.38 -4.77 -17.66
N ASP A 126 -0.58 -4.35 -18.48
CA ASP A 126 -1.03 -2.97 -18.60
C ASP A 126 -1.68 -2.45 -17.30
N LEU A 127 -2.27 -3.33 -16.49
CA LEU A 127 -3.04 -2.96 -15.31
C LEU A 127 -2.18 -2.64 -14.08
N TYR A 128 -0.97 -3.21 -13.98
CA TYR A 128 -0.22 -3.19 -12.73
C TYR A 128 1.26 -2.85 -12.89
N ASP A 129 1.81 -2.35 -11.80
CA ASP A 129 3.24 -2.09 -11.62
C ASP A 129 3.87 -3.16 -10.71
N VAL A 130 3.07 -3.81 -9.87
CA VAL A 130 3.46 -4.94 -9.02
C VAL A 130 2.36 -6.00 -9.05
N TYR A 131 2.74 -7.24 -9.32
CA TYR A 131 1.87 -8.40 -9.23
C TYR A 131 2.31 -9.28 -8.08
N VAL A 132 1.35 -9.72 -7.26
CA VAL A 132 1.56 -10.61 -6.14
C VAL A 132 0.78 -11.89 -6.42
N ASN A 133 1.50 -12.99 -6.66
CA ASN A 133 0.91 -14.31 -6.63
C ASN A 133 0.94 -14.79 -5.17
N LEU A 134 -0.17 -14.60 -4.46
CA LEU A 134 -0.24 -14.94 -3.05
C LEU A 134 -0.17 -16.45 -2.80
N ALA A 135 -0.62 -17.27 -3.76
CA ALA A 135 -0.59 -18.72 -3.63
C ALA A 135 0.84 -19.26 -3.65
N GLU A 136 1.69 -18.68 -4.51
CA GLU A 136 3.09 -19.05 -4.67
C GLU A 136 4.05 -18.19 -3.83
N SER A 137 3.52 -17.23 -3.07
CA SER A 137 4.31 -16.24 -2.32
C SER A 137 5.33 -15.50 -3.19
N GLU A 138 4.96 -15.17 -4.43
CA GLU A 138 5.84 -14.56 -5.41
C GLU A 138 5.42 -13.12 -5.72
N ILE A 139 6.41 -12.21 -5.76
CA ILE A 139 6.21 -10.82 -6.18
C ILE A 139 6.91 -10.59 -7.51
N THR A 140 6.15 -10.18 -8.53
CA THR A 140 6.66 -9.84 -9.86
C THR A 140 6.54 -8.34 -10.14
N ILE A 141 7.62 -7.74 -10.64
CA ILE A 141 7.65 -6.35 -11.11
C ILE A 141 7.83 -6.35 -12.64
N PRO A 142 6.82 -5.96 -13.43
CA PRO A 142 6.93 -5.80 -14.87
C PRO A 142 8.02 -4.82 -15.29
N GLN A 143 8.53 -5.00 -16.51
CA GLN A 143 9.64 -4.18 -17.03
C GLN A 143 9.34 -2.67 -16.98
N GLN A 144 8.09 -2.23 -17.23
CA GLN A 144 7.73 -0.81 -17.21
C GLN A 144 7.84 -0.17 -15.81
N ALA A 145 7.78 -0.95 -14.74
CA ALA A 145 7.81 -0.45 -13.37
C ALA A 145 9.17 -0.64 -12.68
N LYS A 146 10.08 -1.44 -13.28
CA LYS A 146 11.37 -1.81 -12.67
C LYS A 146 12.23 -0.60 -12.28
N GLU A 147 12.26 0.43 -13.11
CA GLU A 147 13.05 1.63 -12.82
C GLU A 147 12.60 2.28 -11.51
N ALA A 148 11.31 2.63 -11.40
CA ALA A 148 10.72 3.23 -10.20
C ALA A 148 10.77 2.31 -8.97
N MET A 149 10.83 1.00 -9.18
CA MET A 149 10.88 -0.03 -8.14
C MET A 149 12.31 -0.54 -7.89
N THR A 150 13.34 0.21 -8.29
CA THR A 150 14.74 -0.21 -8.07
C THR A 150 15.08 -0.20 -6.58
N MET A 151 15.46 -1.37 -6.05
CA MET A 151 15.88 -1.50 -4.67
C MET A 151 17.33 -1.03 -4.46
N GLY A 152 17.62 -0.49 -3.28
CA GLY A 152 18.92 0.06 -2.94
C GLY A 152 19.22 -0.09 -1.45
N LYS A 153 20.30 0.53 -0.97
CA LYS A 153 20.71 0.42 0.43
C LYS A 153 19.61 0.87 1.40
N LEU A 154 18.95 2.00 1.13
CA LEU A 154 17.83 2.50 1.95
C LEU A 154 16.71 1.46 2.05
N HIS A 155 16.31 0.85 0.92
CA HIS A 155 15.28 -0.19 0.90
C HIS A 155 15.71 -1.41 1.73
N LYS A 156 16.96 -1.86 1.60
CA LYS A 156 17.48 -2.98 2.40
C LYS A 156 17.38 -2.69 3.91
N GLU A 157 17.74 -1.48 4.34
CA GLU A 157 17.63 -1.06 5.75
C GLU A 157 16.17 -1.03 6.23
N ILE A 158 15.24 -0.56 5.40
CA ILE A 158 13.80 -0.58 5.69
C ILE A 158 13.29 -2.02 5.80
N GLY A 159 13.66 -2.89 4.84
CA GLY A 159 13.29 -4.30 4.86
C GLY A 159 13.80 -5.03 6.10
N GLN A 160 15.05 -4.77 6.50
CA GLN A 160 15.62 -5.31 7.74
C GLN A 160 14.82 -4.86 8.97
N LEU A 161 14.45 -3.58 9.05
CA LEU A 161 13.61 -3.08 10.14
C LEU A 161 12.24 -3.75 10.17
N ILE A 162 11.59 -3.91 9.01
CA ILE A 162 10.27 -4.56 8.88
C ILE A 162 10.35 -6.00 9.41
N VAL A 163 11.31 -6.78 8.92
CA VAL A 163 11.47 -8.19 9.30
C VAL A 163 11.82 -8.32 10.78
N GLN A 164 12.83 -7.59 11.26
CA GLN A 164 13.23 -7.62 12.67
C GLN A 164 12.11 -7.20 13.62
N SER A 165 11.27 -6.23 13.20
CA SER A 165 10.13 -5.83 14.02
C SER A 165 9.10 -6.95 14.12
N ALA A 166 8.83 -7.68 13.03
CA ALA A 166 7.86 -8.77 13.00
C ALA A 166 8.35 -10.09 13.61
N GLU A 167 9.66 -10.35 13.63
CA GLU A 167 10.25 -11.56 14.21
C GLU A 167 10.05 -11.68 15.73
N ASP A 168 9.84 -10.56 16.42
CA ASP A 168 9.55 -10.54 17.86
C ASP A 168 8.15 -11.14 18.13
N PRO A 169 8.06 -12.33 18.77
CA PRO A 169 6.79 -13.01 19.00
C PRO A 169 5.87 -12.24 19.96
N ASP A 170 6.46 -11.50 20.91
CA ASP A 170 5.73 -10.74 21.93
C ASP A 170 5.23 -9.39 21.41
N LYS A 171 5.74 -8.95 20.25
CA LYS A 171 5.31 -7.71 19.61
C LYS A 171 4.00 -7.90 18.85
N PRO A 172 2.91 -7.17 19.19
CA PRO A 172 1.65 -7.23 18.48
C PRO A 172 1.72 -6.52 17.12
N ASN A 173 0.82 -6.88 16.19
CA ASN A 173 0.69 -6.26 14.87
C ASN A 173 0.70 -4.72 14.90
N GLY A 174 -0.04 -4.12 15.85
CA GLY A 174 -0.10 -2.65 15.97
C GLY A 174 1.25 -1.99 16.32
N GLN A 175 2.13 -2.69 17.05
CA GLN A 175 3.47 -2.17 17.34
C GLN A 175 4.41 -2.33 16.13
N VAL A 176 4.29 -3.39 15.35
CA VAL A 176 5.00 -3.53 14.07
C VAL A 176 4.61 -2.39 13.11
N VAL A 177 3.31 -2.12 12.96
CA VAL A 177 2.80 -0.99 12.18
C VAL A 177 3.37 0.34 12.68
N LYS A 178 3.46 0.53 14.00
CA LYS A 178 4.03 1.74 14.60
C LYS A 178 5.51 1.90 14.27
N ASP A 179 6.31 0.84 14.34
CA ASP A 179 7.74 0.88 13.99
C ASP A 179 7.95 1.27 12.52
N ILE A 180 7.16 0.67 11.61
CA ILE A 180 7.16 1.01 10.18
C ILE A 180 6.75 2.47 9.97
N SER A 181 5.74 2.94 10.72
CA SER A 181 5.25 4.33 10.65
C SER A 181 6.30 5.33 11.10
N LEU A 182 7.06 5.02 12.15
CA LEU A 182 8.16 5.87 12.64
C LEU A 182 9.26 5.98 11.57
N LYS A 183 9.66 4.86 10.96
CA LYS A 183 10.64 4.88 9.87
C LYS A 183 10.14 5.66 8.65
N THR A 184 8.87 5.49 8.31
CA THR A 184 8.23 6.23 7.22
C THR A 184 8.22 7.74 7.49
N LYS A 185 7.90 8.14 8.72
CA LYS A 185 7.93 9.55 9.14
C LYS A 185 9.34 10.15 9.05
N GLU A 186 10.38 9.40 9.42
CA GLU A 186 11.78 9.82 9.26
C GLU A 186 12.11 10.09 7.79
N ILE A 187 11.73 9.18 6.88
CA ILE A 187 11.95 9.33 5.44
C ILE A 187 11.20 10.57 4.91
N LEU A 188 9.94 10.73 5.26
CA LEU A 188 9.12 11.87 4.82
C LEU A 188 9.65 13.20 5.37
N THR A 189 10.14 13.22 6.61
CA THR A 189 10.73 14.42 7.22
C THR A 189 12.05 14.78 6.54
N ASN A 190 12.89 13.79 6.23
CA ASN A 190 14.09 13.99 5.44
C ASN A 190 13.76 14.53 4.04
N LEU A 191 12.75 13.97 3.37
CA LEU A 191 12.30 14.47 2.06
C LEU A 191 11.79 15.92 2.14
N ALA A 192 10.97 16.23 3.15
CA ALA A 192 10.44 17.58 3.37
C ALA A 192 11.53 18.62 3.64
N SER A 193 12.69 18.22 4.19
CA SER A 193 13.84 19.12 4.39
C SER A 193 14.45 19.65 3.07
N PHE A 194 14.08 19.07 1.93
CA PHE A 194 14.47 19.51 0.59
C PHE A 194 13.37 20.31 -0.13
N THR A 195 12.26 20.61 0.55
CA THR A 195 11.19 21.44 0.01
C THR A 195 11.39 22.90 0.40
N GLU A 196 11.06 23.81 -0.50
CA GLU A 196 11.16 25.25 -0.28
C GLU A 196 9.77 25.89 -0.44
N VAL A 197 9.50 26.91 0.40
CA VAL A 197 8.32 27.78 0.27
C VAL A 197 8.75 29.00 -0.53
N LEU A 198 8.28 29.09 -1.77
CA LEU A 198 8.68 30.17 -2.70
C LEU A 198 7.85 31.45 -2.50
N HIS A 199 6.58 31.30 -2.12
CA HIS A 199 5.66 32.40 -1.89
C HIS A 199 4.88 32.23 -0.58
N ASP A 200 4.55 33.33 0.08
CA ASP A 200 3.80 33.33 1.34
C ASP A 200 2.40 32.75 1.09
N GLY A 201 2.12 31.57 1.68
CA GLY A 201 0.87 30.83 1.50
C GLY A 201 0.90 29.65 0.52
N GLU A 202 2.02 29.38 -0.19
CA GLU A 202 2.15 28.19 -1.05
C GLU A 202 2.58 26.92 -0.28
N LYS A 203 2.17 25.75 -0.77
CA LYS A 203 2.66 24.47 -0.24
C LYS A 203 4.15 24.32 -0.56
N PRO A 204 4.97 23.80 0.39
CA PRO A 204 6.37 23.50 0.14
C PRO A 204 6.51 22.56 -1.07
N SER A 205 7.35 22.95 -2.04
CA SER A 205 7.60 22.13 -3.23
C SER A 205 9.08 21.73 -3.31
N LEU A 206 9.32 20.51 -3.76
CA LEU A 206 10.66 19.93 -3.91
C LEU A 206 11.34 20.56 -5.12
N ASN A 207 12.50 21.17 -4.88
CA ASN A 207 13.39 21.56 -5.96
C ASN A 207 14.22 20.34 -6.40
N PHE A 208 14.01 19.87 -7.63
CA PHE A 208 14.71 18.71 -8.18
C PHE A 208 16.23 18.88 -8.23
N GLU A 209 16.71 20.11 -8.43
CA GLU A 209 18.15 20.40 -8.43
C GLU A 209 18.74 20.25 -7.01
N ALA A 210 17.98 20.61 -5.97
CA ALA A 210 18.40 20.45 -4.58
C ALA A 210 18.56 18.97 -4.20
N LEU A 211 17.67 18.09 -4.69
CA LEU A 211 17.79 16.64 -4.48
C LEU A 211 19.05 16.08 -5.18
N LYS A 212 19.30 16.48 -6.43
CA LYS A 212 20.50 16.06 -7.20
C LYS A 212 21.81 16.53 -6.59
N GLN A 213 21.83 17.74 -6.01
CA GLN A 213 23.03 18.27 -5.35
C GLN A 213 23.49 17.43 -4.15
N LYS A 214 22.59 16.64 -3.54
CA LYS A 214 22.92 15.75 -2.42
C LYS A 214 23.66 14.49 -2.83
N ARG A 215 23.76 14.19 -4.14
CA ARG A 215 24.49 13.04 -4.69
C ARG A 215 24.10 11.71 -4.03
N PHE A 216 22.79 11.49 -3.88
CA PHE A 216 22.30 10.21 -3.39
C PHE A 216 22.67 9.07 -4.37
N PRO A 217 22.80 7.83 -3.89
CA PRO A 217 22.86 6.68 -4.79
C PRO A 217 21.63 6.68 -5.73
N PRO A 218 21.76 6.26 -7.01
CA PRO A 218 20.69 6.39 -8.01
C PRO A 218 19.34 5.80 -7.57
N ALA A 219 19.34 4.62 -6.92
CA ALA A 219 18.11 4.00 -6.43
C ALA A 219 17.42 4.82 -5.32
N THR A 220 18.19 5.47 -4.45
CA THR A 220 17.66 6.33 -3.38
C THR A 220 17.12 7.63 -3.97
N GLU A 221 17.85 8.26 -4.90
CA GLU A 221 17.39 9.46 -5.59
C GLU A 221 16.07 9.19 -6.31
N ASN A 222 16.01 8.10 -7.07
CA ASN A 222 14.82 7.72 -7.83
C ASN A 222 13.61 7.45 -6.92
N PHE A 223 13.83 6.75 -5.81
CA PHE A 223 12.78 6.51 -4.81
C PHE A 223 12.25 7.82 -4.22
N LEU A 224 13.14 8.73 -3.78
CA LEU A 224 12.74 10.01 -3.19
C LEU A 224 11.98 10.90 -4.19
N TYR A 225 12.38 10.88 -5.46
CA TYR A 225 11.66 11.58 -6.53
C TYR A 225 10.22 11.07 -6.70
N HIS A 226 10.05 9.75 -6.83
CA HIS A 226 8.72 9.15 -6.95
C HIS A 226 7.89 9.32 -5.68
N LEU A 227 8.52 9.29 -4.50
CA LEU A 227 7.85 9.52 -3.24
C LEU A 227 7.35 10.97 -3.15
N ALA A 228 8.14 11.95 -3.58
CA ALA A 228 7.70 13.34 -3.66
C ALA A 228 6.51 13.51 -4.60
N ALA A 229 6.47 12.79 -5.73
CA ALA A 229 5.31 12.78 -6.62
C ALA A 229 4.07 12.22 -5.91
N ALA A 230 4.22 11.07 -5.24
CA ALA A 230 3.13 10.40 -4.53
C ALA A 230 2.56 11.25 -3.38
N GLU A 231 3.40 12.03 -2.71
CA GLU A 231 3.04 12.93 -1.61
C GLU A 231 2.64 14.34 -2.08
N GLN A 232 2.52 14.57 -3.39
CA GLN A 232 2.17 15.89 -3.97
C GLN A 232 3.14 17.00 -3.55
N MET A 233 4.42 16.65 -3.38
CA MET A 233 5.50 17.57 -3.04
C MET A 233 6.27 18.06 -4.27
N LEU A 234 5.93 17.62 -5.49
CA LEU A 234 6.56 18.12 -6.71
C LEU A 234 5.91 19.42 -7.18
N LYS A 235 6.75 20.29 -7.75
CA LYS A 235 6.29 21.42 -8.56
C LYS A 235 5.77 20.87 -9.89
N ILE A 236 4.48 21.06 -10.18
CA ILE A 236 3.87 20.77 -11.50
C ILE A 236 3.93 22.04 -12.34
#